data_AF-A0A6L9M0B4-F1
#
_entry.id   AF-A0A6L9M0B4-F1
#
_cell.length_a   1.000
_cell.length_b   1.000
_cell.length_c   1.000
_cell.angle_alpha   90.00
_cell.angle_beta   90.00
_cell.angle_gamma   90.00
#
_symmetry.space_group_name_H-M   'P 1'
#
loop_
_entity.id
_entity.type
_entity.pdbx_description
1 polymer ?
#
loop_
_entity_poly.entity_id
_entity_poly.type
_entity_poly.pdbx_seq_one_letter_code
_entity_poly.pdbx_strand_id
1 'polypeptide(L)'
;MTTNRQWQKTLPEEWTVRQADENGVETEMPLRDHPVLAKYGSKDEAVKALVHAQRMIGKNPEGYVRLPGEADGPEELAAFYAALGRPEAADGYELPEVEVPEGFEVRQDLIEGLRQKAYELGLTPKQVSGLYEWFMPQVMDAHYGLENEAQTLRDSELESLRSIHRGDTPTMLDNALRAAEVIGGDDLLAALDATGAGNRAAVVNAFAKMAPLVLEGGLRGSGKGWGEDLSIERLREMMKDPRFNDPSKKDPSFVKKVNEGFELLYPGEYIPGSRL
;
A
#
# COMPACT_ATOMS: atom_id res chain seq x y z
N MET A 1 -72.37 28.63 22.64
CA MET A 1 -71.09 28.20 22.04
C MET A 1 -70.11 29.36 22.11
N THR A 2 -69.33 29.52 23.19
CA THR A 2 -68.20 30.48 23.20
C THR A 2 -67.32 30.29 24.44
N THR A 3 -66.33 29.39 24.40
CA THR A 3 -65.15 29.50 25.27
C THR A 3 -64.00 28.65 24.74
N ASN A 4 -63.34 29.12 23.68
CA ASN A 4 -61.95 28.70 23.42
C ASN A 4 -61.11 29.97 23.24
N ARG A 5 -60.94 30.71 24.34
CA ARG A 5 -60.12 31.92 24.40
C ARG A 5 -58.74 31.50 24.92
N GLN A 6 -57.79 31.36 24.00
CA GLN A 6 -56.33 31.37 24.20
C GLN A 6 -55.88 31.14 25.64
N TRP A 7 -55.93 29.90 26.12
CA TRP A 7 -55.51 29.56 27.48
C TRP A 7 -54.06 29.97 27.75
N GLN A 8 -53.23 30.08 26.71
CA GLN A 8 -51.84 30.52 26.78
C GLN A 8 -51.72 31.94 27.36
N LYS A 9 -52.69 32.82 27.09
CA LYS A 9 -52.72 34.21 27.62
C LYS A 9 -53.01 34.28 29.13
N THR A 10 -53.40 33.16 29.74
CA THR A 10 -53.54 33.05 31.20
C THR A 10 -52.24 32.69 31.91
N LEU A 11 -51.16 32.41 31.15
CA LEU A 11 -49.82 32.27 31.71
C LEU A 11 -49.25 33.65 32.04
N PRO A 12 -48.46 33.82 33.10
CA PRO A 12 -47.84 35.10 33.44
C PRO A 12 -46.93 35.66 32.32
N GLU A 13 -46.73 36.97 32.30
CA GLU A 13 -46.02 37.66 31.20
C GLU A 13 -44.53 37.62 31.39
N GLU A 14 -44.15 37.67 32.65
CA GLU A 14 -42.80 37.54 33.15
C GLU A 14 -42.22 36.12 32.95
N TRP A 15 -43.04 35.14 32.58
CA TRP A 15 -42.56 33.82 32.24
C TRP A 15 -42.00 33.84 30.83
N THR A 16 -40.69 33.77 30.72
CA THR A 16 -39.95 33.76 29.46
C THR A 16 -39.33 32.39 29.20
N VAL A 17 -38.99 32.14 27.94
CA VAL A 17 -38.24 30.97 27.50
C VAL A 17 -37.15 31.42 26.52
N ARG A 18 -35.98 30.78 26.61
CA ARG A 18 -34.89 30.98 25.66
C ARG A 18 -35.05 30.01 24.50
N GLN A 19 -34.88 30.51 23.28
CA GLN A 19 -34.88 29.72 22.07
C GLN A 19 -33.72 30.15 21.16
N ALA A 20 -33.00 29.18 20.61
CA ALA A 20 -32.03 29.42 19.55
C ALA A 20 -32.77 29.50 18.19
N ASP A 21 -32.47 30.53 17.41
CA ASP A 21 -32.95 30.64 16.03
C ASP A 21 -32.18 29.71 15.06
N GLU A 22 -32.52 29.74 13.77
CA GLU A 22 -31.88 28.92 12.73
C GLU A 22 -30.35 29.13 12.62
N ASN A 23 -29.83 30.22 13.18
CA ASN A 23 -28.41 30.57 13.20
C ASN A 23 -27.75 30.35 14.57
N GLY A 24 -28.47 29.74 15.53
CA GLY A 24 -27.96 29.46 16.88
C GLY A 24 -27.94 30.68 17.81
N VAL A 25 -28.56 31.80 17.45
CA VAL A 25 -28.64 32.99 18.30
C VAL A 25 -29.74 32.79 19.35
N GLU A 26 -29.37 32.82 20.62
CA GLU A 26 -30.34 32.73 21.72
C GLU A 26 -31.16 34.02 21.84
N THR A 27 -32.48 33.89 21.75
CA THR A 27 -33.43 34.98 21.99
C THR A 27 -34.38 34.60 23.11
N GLU A 28 -34.81 35.60 23.89
CA GLU A 28 -35.75 35.44 24.99
C GLU A 28 -37.14 35.93 24.57
N MET A 29 -38.15 35.08 24.72
CA MET A 29 -39.54 35.42 24.39
C MET A 29 -40.50 35.06 25.52
N PRO A 30 -41.64 35.77 25.68
CA PRO A 30 -42.69 35.36 26.60
C PRO A 30 -43.21 33.97 26.26
N LEU A 31 -43.24 33.07 27.25
CA LEU A 31 -43.69 31.68 27.10
C LEU A 31 -45.11 31.61 26.54
N ARG A 32 -45.98 32.53 26.97
CA ARG A 32 -47.36 32.68 26.50
C ARG A 32 -47.51 32.89 24.99
N ASP A 33 -46.45 33.33 24.31
CA ASP A 33 -46.43 33.60 22.87
C ASP A 33 -45.67 32.53 22.08
N HIS A 34 -45.12 31.51 22.75
CA HIS A 34 -44.34 30.47 22.12
C HIS A 34 -45.21 29.59 21.19
N PRO A 35 -44.83 29.38 19.92
CA PRO A 35 -45.67 28.74 18.91
C PRO A 35 -46.02 27.28 19.23
N VAL A 36 -45.19 26.58 20.02
CA VAL A 36 -45.49 25.21 20.45
C VAL A 36 -46.75 25.15 21.34
N LEU A 37 -47.05 26.19 22.14
CA LEU A 37 -48.23 26.18 22.99
C LEU A 37 -49.53 26.32 22.20
N ALA A 38 -49.49 26.86 20.98
CA ALA A 38 -50.65 26.94 20.10
C ALA A 38 -51.13 25.56 19.62
N LYS A 39 -50.28 24.53 19.75
CA LYS A 39 -50.60 23.14 19.36
C LYS A 39 -51.52 22.42 20.34
N TYR A 40 -51.75 22.98 21.53
CA TYR A 40 -52.55 22.36 22.59
C TYR A 40 -53.81 23.20 22.86
N GLY A 41 -54.96 22.54 23.04
CA GLY A 41 -56.25 23.18 23.28
C GLY A 41 -56.45 23.65 24.72
N SER A 42 -55.66 23.16 25.68
CA SER A 42 -55.78 23.52 27.11
C SER A 42 -54.47 23.36 27.90
N LYS A 43 -54.43 23.92 29.12
CA LYS A 43 -53.33 23.71 30.08
C LYS A 43 -53.13 22.23 30.38
N ASP A 44 -54.21 21.50 30.64
CA ASP A 44 -54.16 20.09 31.00
C ASP A 44 -53.59 19.23 29.87
N GLU A 45 -53.93 19.56 28.62
CA GLU A 45 -53.40 18.90 27.43
C GLU A 45 -51.91 19.18 27.25
N ALA A 46 -51.47 20.44 27.45
CA ALA A 46 -50.06 20.80 27.39
C ALA A 46 -49.23 20.11 28.49
N VAL A 47 -49.76 20.03 29.71
CA VAL A 47 -49.08 19.32 30.82
C VAL A 47 -49.01 17.82 30.56
N LYS A 48 -50.08 17.20 30.04
CA LYS A 48 -50.06 15.79 29.62
C LYS A 48 -49.03 15.58 28.50
N ALA A 49 -48.99 16.46 27.51
CA ALA A 49 -48.01 16.40 26.43
C ALA A 49 -46.58 16.53 26.95
N LEU A 50 -46.32 17.41 27.92
CA LEU A 50 -45.02 17.51 28.59
C LEU A 50 -44.65 16.20 29.32
N VAL A 51 -45.58 15.61 30.09
CA VAL A 51 -45.34 14.33 30.76
C VAL A 51 -45.07 13.22 29.75
N HIS A 52 -45.80 13.19 28.63
CA HIS A 52 -45.54 12.25 27.53
C HIS A 52 -44.18 12.50 26.87
N ALA A 53 -43.82 13.74 26.58
CA ALA A 53 -42.54 14.13 26.00
C ALA A 53 -41.38 13.78 26.93
N GLN A 54 -41.48 14.11 28.22
CA GLN A 54 -40.50 13.74 29.24
C GLN A 54 -40.39 12.22 29.39
N ARG A 55 -41.50 11.49 29.22
CA ARG A 55 -41.48 10.04 29.22
C ARG A 55 -40.92 9.47 27.92
N MET A 56 -40.98 10.16 26.79
CA MET A 56 -40.26 9.76 25.57
C MET A 56 -38.76 10.02 25.69
N ILE A 57 -38.39 11.20 26.18
CA ILE A 57 -36.99 11.60 26.45
C ILE A 57 -36.38 10.70 27.53
N GLY A 58 -37.13 10.41 28.60
CA GLY A 58 -36.68 9.62 29.74
C GLY A 58 -36.86 8.11 29.60
N LYS A 59 -37.62 7.62 28.61
CA LYS A 59 -37.73 6.17 28.37
C LYS A 59 -36.56 5.62 27.57
N ASN A 60 -35.85 6.42 26.78
CA ASN A 60 -34.76 5.96 25.93
C ASN A 60 -33.69 7.06 25.72
N PRO A 61 -32.69 7.20 26.60
CA PRO A 61 -31.36 7.65 26.17
C PRO A 61 -30.78 6.70 25.10
N GLU A 62 -31.24 5.44 25.08
CA GLU A 62 -31.01 4.46 24.03
C GLU A 62 -31.79 4.82 22.74
N GLY A 63 -31.15 5.60 21.87
CA GLY A 63 -31.69 5.93 20.53
C GLY A 63 -31.53 7.40 20.12
N TYR A 64 -31.13 8.27 21.04
CA TYR A 64 -30.78 9.66 20.74
C TYR A 64 -29.28 9.85 20.90
N VAL A 65 -28.59 9.98 19.77
CA VAL A 65 -27.18 10.32 19.73
C VAL A 65 -27.05 11.80 19.39
N ARG A 66 -26.35 12.57 20.23
CA ARG A 66 -26.01 13.97 19.91
C ARG A 66 -25.06 13.98 18.73
N LEU A 67 -25.47 14.59 17.62
CA LEU A 67 -24.60 14.80 16.47
C LEU A 67 -23.57 15.90 16.81
N PRO A 68 -22.25 15.64 16.67
CA PRO A 68 -21.26 16.68 16.85
C PRO A 68 -21.43 17.81 15.82
N GLY A 69 -21.30 19.05 16.25
CA GLY A 69 -21.25 20.25 15.39
C GLY A 69 -19.82 20.65 15.04
N GLU A 70 -19.66 21.63 14.15
CA GLU A 70 -18.33 22.08 13.67
C GLU A 70 -17.44 22.68 14.78
N ALA A 71 -18.04 23.18 15.85
CA ALA A 71 -17.32 23.78 16.99
C ALA A 71 -16.96 22.76 18.09
N ASP A 72 -17.38 21.51 17.96
CA ASP A 72 -17.14 20.47 18.96
C ASP A 72 -15.70 19.93 18.91
N GLY A 73 -15.20 19.50 20.06
CA GLY A 73 -13.86 18.96 20.21
C GLY A 73 -13.76 17.44 20.05
N PRO A 74 -12.56 16.89 20.26
CA PRO A 74 -12.31 15.45 20.18
C PRO A 74 -13.12 14.62 21.17
N GLU A 75 -13.47 15.19 22.34
CA GLU A 75 -14.22 14.48 23.39
C GLU A 75 -15.68 14.24 22.96
N GLU A 76 -16.34 15.25 22.39
CA GLU A 76 -17.71 15.12 21.88
C GLU A 76 -17.78 14.14 20.70
N LEU A 77 -16.76 14.15 19.84
CA LEU A 77 -16.66 13.20 18.73
C LEU A 77 -16.41 11.78 19.23
N ALA A 78 -15.57 11.60 20.26
CA ALA A 78 -15.35 10.31 20.89
C ALA A 78 -16.63 9.77 21.55
N ALA A 79 -17.40 10.63 22.23
CA ALA A 79 -18.69 10.27 22.81
C ALA A 79 -19.71 9.86 21.73
N PHE A 80 -19.71 10.56 20.58
CA PHE A 80 -20.52 10.19 19.42
C PHE A 80 -20.16 8.79 18.89
N TYR A 81 -18.88 8.53 18.65
CA TYR A 81 -18.44 7.21 18.17
C TYR A 81 -18.71 6.09 19.18
N ALA A 82 -18.52 6.35 20.47
CA ALA A 82 -18.87 5.39 21.53
C ALA A 82 -20.38 5.08 21.52
N ALA A 83 -21.23 6.11 21.35
CA ALA A 83 -22.68 5.93 21.24
C ALA A 83 -23.10 5.13 20.00
N LEU A 84 -22.32 5.18 18.92
CA LEU A 84 -22.52 4.34 17.72
C LEU A 84 -22.01 2.90 17.90
N GLY A 85 -21.28 2.61 18.98
CA GLY A 85 -20.74 1.28 19.27
C GLY A 85 -19.31 1.06 18.78
N ARG A 86 -18.52 2.12 18.57
CA ARG A 86 -17.06 1.99 18.45
C ARG A 86 -16.48 1.38 19.75
N PRO A 87 -15.52 0.44 19.69
CA PRO A 87 -14.81 -0.04 20.87
C PRO A 87 -14.07 1.07 21.64
N GLU A 88 -13.71 0.79 22.90
CA GLU A 88 -12.94 1.73 23.75
C GLU A 88 -11.50 1.93 23.25
N ALA A 89 -10.94 0.90 22.60
CA ALA A 89 -9.60 0.89 22.03
C ALA A 89 -9.54 0.06 20.74
N ALA A 90 -8.49 0.26 19.94
CA ALA A 90 -8.31 -0.40 18.64
C ALA A 90 -8.22 -1.93 18.72
N ASP A 91 -7.66 -2.48 19.80
CA ASP A 91 -7.58 -3.92 20.04
C ASP A 91 -8.95 -4.57 20.30
N GLY A 92 -9.99 -3.79 20.59
CA GLY A 92 -11.37 -4.26 20.75
C GLY A 92 -12.07 -4.68 19.45
N TYR A 93 -11.42 -4.58 18.29
CA TYR A 93 -11.95 -5.12 17.03
C TYR A 93 -11.61 -6.60 16.86
N GLU A 94 -12.62 -7.43 17.08
CA GLU A 94 -12.62 -8.84 16.72
C GLU A 94 -12.84 -8.99 15.21
N LEU A 95 -11.81 -9.49 14.52
CA LEU A 95 -11.88 -9.77 13.10
C LEU A 95 -12.32 -11.23 12.91
N PRO A 96 -13.23 -11.50 11.96
CA PRO A 96 -13.69 -12.86 11.71
C PRO A 96 -12.54 -13.71 11.17
N GLU A 97 -12.59 -15.01 11.46
CA GLU A 97 -11.71 -15.96 10.83
C GLU A 97 -12.01 -16.04 9.33
N VAL A 98 -10.98 -15.90 8.52
CA VAL A 98 -11.05 -16.07 7.06
C VAL A 98 -10.21 -17.30 6.73
N GLU A 99 -10.70 -18.15 5.84
CA GLU A 99 -9.92 -19.28 5.36
C GLU A 99 -8.71 -18.76 4.59
N VAL A 100 -7.52 -18.99 5.18
CA VAL A 100 -6.25 -18.63 4.58
C VAL A 100 -5.69 -19.88 3.89
N PRO A 101 -5.70 -19.96 2.55
CA PRO A 101 -5.03 -21.03 1.82
C PRO A 101 -3.53 -21.16 2.13
N GLU A 102 -3.02 -22.35 1.84
CA GLU A 102 -1.68 -22.77 2.20
C GLU A 102 -0.61 -21.88 1.57
N GLY A 103 0.42 -21.53 2.35
CA GLY A 103 1.52 -20.66 1.91
C GLY A 103 1.24 -19.15 2.02
N PHE A 104 0.00 -18.72 2.28
CA PHE A 104 -0.30 -17.30 2.47
C PHE A 104 -0.02 -16.85 3.91
N GLU A 105 0.91 -15.90 4.07
CA GLU A 105 1.20 -15.31 5.37
C GLU A 105 0.39 -14.03 5.59
N VAL A 106 -0.48 -14.04 6.60
CA VAL A 106 -1.22 -12.85 7.00
C VAL A 106 -0.31 -11.90 7.78
N ARG A 107 -0.11 -10.71 7.22
CA ARG A 107 0.70 -9.63 7.78
C ARG A 107 0.02 -9.00 9.01
N GLN A 108 0.47 -9.38 10.20
CA GLN A 108 -0.08 -8.90 11.48
C GLN A 108 -0.01 -7.38 11.63
N ASP A 109 1.04 -6.75 11.11
CA ASP A 109 1.20 -5.29 11.10
C ASP A 109 0.10 -4.57 10.31
N LEU A 110 -0.40 -5.19 9.23
CA LEU A 110 -1.54 -4.65 8.47
C LEU A 110 -2.84 -4.81 9.24
N ILE A 111 -3.02 -5.91 9.97
CA ILE A 111 -4.18 -6.12 10.85
C ILE A 111 -4.21 -5.06 11.96
N GLU A 112 -3.07 -4.83 12.63
CA GLU A 112 -2.95 -3.79 13.65
C GLU A 112 -3.23 -2.40 13.07
N GLY A 113 -2.69 -2.11 11.88
CA GLY A 113 -2.98 -0.87 11.15
C GLY A 113 -4.46 -0.69 10.82
N LEU A 114 -5.15 -1.74 10.39
CA LEU A 114 -6.60 -1.73 10.14
C LEU A 114 -7.37 -1.39 11.41
N ARG A 115 -7.05 -2.07 12.53
CA ARG A 115 -7.69 -1.84 13.83
C ARG A 115 -7.51 -0.39 14.30
N GLN A 116 -6.28 0.12 14.20
CA GLN A 116 -5.96 1.49 14.58
C GLN A 116 -6.73 2.50 13.73
N LYS A 117 -6.76 2.29 12.40
CA LYS A 117 -7.49 3.18 11.49
C LYS A 117 -8.99 3.13 11.71
N ALA A 118 -9.55 1.95 11.98
CA ALA A 118 -10.96 1.80 12.29
C ALA A 118 -11.36 2.58 13.56
N TYR A 119 -10.52 2.53 14.59
CA TYR A 119 -10.74 3.26 15.85
C TYR A 119 -10.74 4.78 15.63
N GLU A 120 -9.74 5.29 14.89
CA GLU A 120 -9.65 6.71 14.52
C GLU A 120 -10.87 7.19 13.74
N LEU A 121 -11.39 6.36 12.83
CA LEU A 121 -12.51 6.69 11.95
C LEU A 121 -13.89 6.49 12.60
N GLY A 122 -13.97 6.02 13.84
CA GLY A 122 -15.27 5.85 14.48
C GLY A 122 -16.03 4.58 14.07
N LEU A 123 -15.37 3.61 13.44
CA LEU A 123 -16.08 2.46 12.86
C LEU A 123 -16.60 1.51 13.93
N THR A 124 -17.77 0.95 13.68
CA THR A 124 -18.35 -0.10 14.53
C THR A 124 -17.71 -1.47 14.22
N PRO A 125 -17.68 -2.42 15.17
CA PRO A 125 -17.14 -3.76 14.94
C PRO A 125 -17.77 -4.43 13.72
N LYS A 126 -19.09 -4.35 13.58
CA LYS A 126 -19.82 -4.91 12.42
C LYS A 126 -19.35 -4.35 11.08
N GLN A 127 -19.05 -3.06 11.00
CA GLN A 127 -18.53 -2.45 9.78
C GLN A 127 -17.12 -2.96 9.48
N VAL A 128 -16.26 -3.07 10.50
CA VAL A 128 -14.90 -3.58 10.33
C VAL A 128 -14.91 -5.04 9.92
N SER A 129 -15.68 -5.90 10.59
CA SER A 129 -15.80 -7.31 10.24
C SER A 129 -16.31 -7.48 8.80
N GLY A 130 -17.35 -6.75 8.40
CA GLY A 130 -17.87 -6.83 7.04
C GLY A 130 -16.89 -6.33 5.96
N LEU A 131 -16.12 -5.27 6.25
CA LEU A 131 -15.06 -4.81 5.36
C LEU A 131 -13.93 -5.84 5.26
N TYR A 132 -13.55 -6.46 6.37
CA TYR A 132 -12.51 -7.48 6.42
C TYR A 132 -12.91 -8.74 5.65
N GLU A 133 -14.12 -9.25 5.87
CA GLU A 133 -14.67 -10.41 5.14
C GLU A 133 -14.74 -10.18 3.63
N TRP A 134 -15.07 -8.96 3.20
CA TRP A 134 -15.13 -8.64 1.78
C TRP A 134 -13.75 -8.42 1.15
N PHE A 135 -12.84 -7.77 1.88
CA PHE A 135 -11.54 -7.37 1.35
C PHE A 135 -10.52 -8.50 1.35
N MET A 136 -10.46 -9.32 2.41
CA MET A 136 -9.46 -10.38 2.53
C MET A 136 -9.46 -11.34 1.34
N PRO A 137 -10.60 -11.92 0.89
CA PRO A 137 -10.62 -12.81 -0.26
C PRO A 137 -10.04 -12.18 -1.53
N GLN A 138 -10.29 -10.89 -1.78
CA GLN A 138 -9.74 -10.19 -2.94
C GLN A 138 -8.21 -10.05 -2.87
N VAL A 139 -7.67 -9.82 -1.67
CA VAL A 139 -6.22 -9.79 -1.45
C VAL A 139 -5.62 -11.17 -1.74
N MET A 140 -6.27 -12.24 -1.29
CA MET A 140 -5.84 -13.61 -1.55
C MET A 140 -5.90 -13.95 -3.04
N ASP A 141 -7.03 -13.67 -3.69
CA ASP A 141 -7.22 -13.90 -5.12
C ASP A 141 -6.18 -13.16 -5.97
N ALA A 142 -5.87 -11.91 -5.60
CA ALA A 142 -4.83 -11.14 -6.27
C ALA A 142 -3.43 -11.78 -6.10
N HIS A 143 -3.11 -12.27 -4.90
CA HIS A 143 -1.86 -12.96 -4.63
C HIS A 143 -1.74 -14.26 -5.44
N TYR A 144 -2.75 -15.13 -5.40
CA TYR A 144 -2.76 -16.38 -6.18
C TYR A 144 -2.80 -16.11 -7.69
N GLY A 145 -3.49 -15.06 -8.12
CA GLY A 145 -3.51 -14.65 -9.53
C GLY A 145 -2.09 -14.37 -10.05
N LEU A 146 -1.30 -13.61 -9.30
CA LEU A 146 0.09 -13.30 -9.65
C LEU A 146 0.99 -14.54 -9.63
N GLU A 147 0.86 -15.40 -8.62
CA GLU A 147 1.66 -16.63 -8.53
C GLU A 147 1.33 -17.62 -9.66
N ASN A 148 0.04 -17.79 -9.95
CA ASN A 148 -0.43 -18.68 -11.00
C ASN A 148 -0.04 -18.15 -12.40
N GLU A 149 -0.10 -16.83 -12.62
CA GLU A 149 0.39 -16.20 -13.85
C GLU A 149 1.90 -16.41 -14.01
N ALA A 150 2.68 -16.20 -12.95
CA ALA A 150 4.12 -16.46 -12.97
C ALA A 150 4.44 -17.93 -13.25
N GLN A 151 3.69 -18.87 -12.65
CA GLN A 151 3.86 -20.30 -12.88
C GLN A 151 3.50 -20.69 -14.32
N THR A 152 2.34 -20.23 -14.80
CA THR A 152 1.88 -20.47 -16.18
C THR A 152 2.91 -19.95 -17.20
N LEU A 153 3.45 -18.77 -16.94
CA LEU A 153 4.49 -18.18 -17.77
C LEU A 153 5.76 -19.05 -17.75
N ARG A 154 6.26 -19.43 -16.57
CA ARG A 154 7.44 -20.32 -16.44
C ARG A 154 7.26 -21.62 -17.23
N ASP A 155 6.11 -22.25 -17.09
CA ASP A 155 5.80 -23.51 -17.77
C ASP A 155 5.76 -23.32 -19.30
N SER A 156 5.19 -22.20 -19.78
CA SER A 156 5.17 -21.88 -21.21
C SER A 156 6.55 -21.61 -21.79
N GLU A 157 7.42 -20.92 -21.05
CA GLU A 157 8.80 -20.62 -21.45
C GLU A 157 9.63 -21.91 -21.48
N LEU A 158 9.48 -22.78 -20.48
CA LEU A 158 10.13 -24.09 -20.45
C LEU A 158 9.66 -24.98 -21.61
N GLU A 159 8.37 -24.97 -21.93
CA GLU A 159 7.86 -25.72 -23.08
C GLU A 159 8.42 -25.18 -24.41
N SER A 160 8.57 -23.86 -24.54
CA SER A 160 9.26 -23.24 -25.67
C SER A 160 10.69 -23.77 -25.81
N LEU A 161 11.45 -23.81 -24.71
CA LEU A 161 12.81 -24.35 -24.70
C LEU A 161 12.84 -25.83 -25.08
N ARG A 162 11.90 -26.64 -24.56
CA ARG A 162 11.74 -28.06 -24.92
C ARG A 162 11.43 -28.25 -26.40
N SER A 163 10.62 -27.39 -27.00
CA SER A 163 10.29 -27.48 -28.42
C SER A 163 11.52 -27.25 -29.33
N ILE A 164 12.43 -26.36 -28.90
CA ILE A 164 13.63 -25.97 -29.64
C ILE A 164 14.75 -26.99 -29.45
N HIS A 165 15.07 -27.33 -28.20
CA HIS A 165 16.24 -28.15 -27.83
C HIS A 165 15.92 -29.63 -27.63
N ARG A 166 14.63 -29.98 -27.52
CA ARG A 166 14.13 -31.36 -27.40
C ARG A 166 14.83 -32.12 -26.27
N GLY A 167 15.44 -33.26 -26.56
CA GLY A 167 16.14 -34.10 -25.58
C GLY A 167 17.35 -33.44 -24.92
N ASP A 168 17.93 -32.40 -25.55
CA ASP A 168 19.12 -31.71 -25.04
C ASP A 168 18.78 -30.55 -24.09
N THR A 169 17.49 -30.28 -23.87
CA THR A 169 17.02 -29.18 -23.00
C THR A 169 17.66 -29.20 -21.61
N PRO A 170 17.80 -30.36 -20.90
CA PRO A 170 18.47 -30.38 -19.59
C PRO A 170 19.93 -29.94 -19.65
N THR A 171 20.69 -30.39 -20.65
CA THR A 171 22.09 -30.01 -20.85
C THR A 171 22.22 -28.54 -21.21
N MET A 172 21.33 -28.03 -22.05
CA MET A 172 21.26 -26.62 -22.41
C MET A 172 21.02 -25.72 -21.18
N LEU A 173 20.11 -26.12 -20.30
CA LEU A 173 19.80 -25.40 -19.06
C LEU A 173 21.00 -25.36 -18.10
N ASP A 174 21.68 -26.50 -17.89
CA ASP A 174 22.91 -26.56 -17.07
C ASP A 174 24.02 -25.67 -17.64
N ASN A 175 24.21 -25.69 -18.96
CA ASN A 175 25.15 -24.81 -19.64
C ASN A 175 24.80 -23.33 -19.49
N ALA A 176 23.52 -22.96 -19.60
CA ALA A 176 23.07 -21.60 -19.40
C ALA A 176 23.32 -21.11 -17.96
N LEU A 177 22.99 -21.93 -16.96
CA LEU A 177 23.20 -21.60 -15.55
C LEU A 177 24.69 -21.37 -15.25
N ARG A 178 25.55 -22.30 -15.68
CA ARG A 178 27.00 -22.18 -15.49
C ARG A 178 27.60 -20.98 -16.23
N ALA A 179 27.10 -20.68 -17.42
CA ALA A 179 27.54 -19.49 -18.15
C ALA A 179 27.15 -18.20 -17.41
N ALA A 180 25.92 -18.12 -16.89
CA ALA A 180 25.48 -16.98 -16.10
C ALA A 180 26.30 -16.82 -14.82
N GLU A 181 26.59 -17.92 -14.12
CA GLU A 181 27.43 -17.97 -12.92
C GLU A 181 28.87 -17.49 -13.22
N VAL A 182 29.49 -17.97 -14.30
CA VAL A 182 30.86 -17.54 -14.65
C VAL A 182 30.92 -16.08 -15.11
N ILE A 183 29.88 -15.59 -15.79
CA ILE A 183 29.85 -14.21 -16.32
C ILE A 183 29.58 -13.19 -15.21
N GLY A 184 28.61 -13.46 -14.33
CA GLY A 184 28.09 -12.46 -13.39
C GLY A 184 28.01 -12.89 -11.94
N GLY A 185 28.39 -14.13 -11.61
CA GLY A 185 28.37 -14.66 -10.25
C GLY A 185 26.98 -14.64 -9.60
N ASP A 186 26.99 -14.75 -8.28
CA ASP A 186 25.77 -14.83 -7.47
C ASP A 186 24.88 -13.59 -7.59
N ASP A 187 25.46 -12.40 -7.76
CA ASP A 187 24.71 -11.15 -7.89
C ASP A 187 23.82 -11.14 -9.15
N LEU A 188 24.36 -11.62 -10.28
CA LEU A 188 23.58 -11.74 -11.51
C LEU A 188 22.50 -12.82 -11.38
N LEU A 189 22.82 -13.97 -10.79
CA LEU A 189 21.85 -15.04 -10.57
C LEU A 189 20.69 -14.56 -9.68
N ALA A 190 21.00 -13.85 -8.58
CA ALA A 190 20.01 -13.27 -7.70
C ALA A 190 19.14 -12.23 -8.41
N ALA A 191 19.72 -11.37 -9.25
CA ALA A 191 18.95 -10.40 -10.03
C ALA A 191 18.04 -11.07 -11.07
N LEU A 192 18.52 -12.12 -11.75
CA LEU A 192 17.72 -12.88 -12.72
C LEU A 192 16.55 -13.61 -12.06
N ASP A 193 16.76 -14.14 -10.85
CA ASP A 193 15.70 -14.79 -10.07
C ASP A 193 14.67 -13.78 -9.56
N ALA A 194 15.14 -12.71 -8.90
CA ALA A 194 14.27 -11.67 -8.34
C ALA A 194 13.40 -10.96 -9.39
N THR A 195 13.89 -10.83 -10.63
CA THR A 195 13.13 -10.24 -11.74
C THR A 195 12.32 -11.26 -12.55
N GLY A 196 12.53 -12.56 -12.31
CA GLY A 196 12.02 -13.65 -13.13
C GLY A 196 12.63 -13.72 -14.53
N ALA A 197 13.64 -12.90 -14.85
CA ALA A 197 14.33 -12.92 -16.14
C ALA A 197 15.05 -14.25 -16.39
N GLY A 198 15.52 -14.94 -15.34
CA GLY A 198 16.11 -16.28 -15.42
C GLY A 198 15.15 -17.35 -15.94
N ASN A 199 13.84 -17.13 -15.89
CA ASN A 199 12.82 -18.03 -16.41
C ASN A 199 12.46 -17.78 -17.88
N ARG A 200 13.02 -16.73 -18.51
CA ARG A 200 12.67 -16.36 -19.88
C ARG A 200 13.48 -17.17 -20.88
N ALA A 201 12.81 -17.82 -21.84
CA ALA A 201 13.47 -18.67 -22.83
C ALA A 201 14.53 -17.90 -23.63
N ALA A 202 14.30 -16.63 -23.94
CA ALA A 202 15.26 -15.78 -24.64
C ALA A 202 16.57 -15.57 -23.85
N VAL A 203 16.46 -15.34 -22.54
CA VAL A 203 17.60 -15.12 -21.63
C VAL A 203 18.38 -16.41 -21.44
N VAL A 204 17.68 -17.50 -21.13
CA VAL A 204 18.26 -18.84 -20.99
C VAL A 204 19.00 -19.24 -22.27
N ASN A 205 18.39 -19.05 -23.44
CA ASN A 205 19.02 -19.33 -24.72
C ASN A 205 20.27 -18.48 -24.99
N ALA A 206 20.28 -17.21 -24.57
CA ALA A 206 21.44 -16.36 -24.72
C ALA A 206 22.64 -16.90 -23.92
N PHE A 207 22.42 -17.24 -22.64
CA PHE A 207 23.47 -17.83 -21.80
C PHE A 207 23.92 -19.20 -22.31
N ALA A 208 23.00 -20.07 -22.74
CA ALA A 208 23.36 -21.35 -23.34
C ALA A 208 24.24 -21.21 -24.58
N LYS A 209 23.99 -20.21 -25.44
CA LYS A 209 24.82 -19.94 -26.63
C LYS A 209 26.21 -19.41 -26.28
N MET A 210 26.34 -18.70 -25.16
CA MET A 210 27.63 -18.21 -24.66
C MET A 210 28.41 -19.31 -23.93
N ALA A 211 27.74 -20.35 -23.42
CA ALA A 211 28.35 -21.38 -22.61
C ALA A 211 29.59 -22.05 -23.26
N PRO A 212 29.60 -22.45 -24.54
CA PRO A 212 30.82 -23.02 -25.14
C PRO A 212 32.00 -22.03 -25.14
N LEU A 213 31.74 -20.74 -25.38
CA LEU A 213 32.79 -19.71 -25.41
C LEU A 213 33.40 -19.47 -24.03
N VAL A 214 32.56 -19.49 -22.99
CA VAL A 214 32.95 -19.19 -21.62
C VAL A 214 33.51 -20.42 -20.90
N LEU A 215 32.91 -21.59 -21.13
CA LEU A 215 33.23 -22.84 -20.43
C LEU A 215 34.34 -23.65 -21.14
N GLU A 216 34.35 -23.75 -22.47
CA GLU A 216 35.37 -24.53 -23.22
C GLU A 216 36.62 -23.71 -23.55
N GLY A 217 36.43 -22.40 -23.77
CA GLY A 217 37.53 -21.45 -24.01
C GLY A 217 38.46 -21.29 -22.81
N GLY A 218 38.05 -21.78 -21.64
CA GLY A 218 38.79 -21.63 -20.40
C GLY A 218 39.15 -20.18 -20.17
N LEU A 219 38.31 -19.45 -19.43
CA LEU A 219 38.87 -18.64 -18.35
C LEU A 219 39.59 -19.60 -17.38
N ARG A 220 40.74 -20.14 -17.82
CA ARG A 220 41.77 -20.74 -17.00
C ARG A 220 42.31 -19.60 -16.14
N GLY A 221 41.61 -19.33 -15.05
CA GLY A 221 41.98 -18.35 -14.04
C GLY A 221 41.94 -16.91 -14.53
N SER A 222 40.88 -16.20 -14.18
CA SER A 222 41.00 -14.81 -13.71
C SER A 222 41.78 -14.75 -12.38
N GLY A 223 43.00 -15.28 -12.44
CA GLY A 223 44.02 -15.32 -11.39
C GLY A 223 45.42 -15.60 -11.98
N LYS A 224 45.58 -15.77 -13.30
CA LYS A 224 46.90 -15.84 -13.95
C LYS A 224 46.81 -15.65 -15.47
N GLY A 225 46.86 -14.40 -15.94
CA GLY A 225 47.05 -14.13 -17.37
C GLY A 225 46.94 -12.67 -17.79
N TRP A 226 46.03 -11.93 -17.16
CA TRP A 226 45.95 -10.47 -17.24
C TRP A 226 45.93 -10.01 -15.80
N GLY A 227 47.04 -9.41 -15.35
CA GLY A 227 47.27 -9.12 -13.94
C GLY A 227 46.07 -8.38 -13.34
N GLU A 228 45.52 -8.96 -12.27
CA GLU A 228 44.97 -8.43 -11.00
C GLU A 228 44.65 -6.93 -10.83
N ASP A 229 44.63 -6.13 -11.89
CA ASP A 229 44.95 -4.70 -11.84
C ASP A 229 44.17 -3.88 -12.89
N LEU A 230 43.09 -4.41 -13.45
CA LEU A 230 42.25 -3.69 -14.41
C LEU A 230 40.84 -3.45 -13.83
N SER A 231 40.78 -2.77 -12.69
CA SER A 231 39.56 -2.13 -12.21
C SER A 231 39.23 -0.87 -13.01
N ILE A 232 37.98 -0.41 -12.95
CA ILE A 232 37.54 0.85 -13.59
C ILE A 232 38.38 2.03 -13.06
N GLU A 233 38.67 2.05 -11.76
CA GLU A 233 39.49 3.06 -11.11
C GLU A 233 40.91 3.07 -11.70
N ARG A 234 41.50 1.89 -11.90
CA ARG A 234 42.85 1.75 -12.44
C ARG A 234 42.91 2.12 -13.92
N LEU A 235 41.91 1.77 -14.71
CA LEU A 235 41.82 2.21 -16.11
C LEU A 235 41.67 3.74 -16.21
N ARG A 236 40.88 4.36 -15.32
CA ARG A 236 40.76 5.82 -15.23
C ARG A 236 42.07 6.48 -14.81
N GLU A 237 42.86 5.85 -13.95
CA GLU A 237 44.22 6.30 -13.63
C GLU A 237 45.15 6.20 -14.85
N MET A 238 45.09 5.09 -15.59
CA MET A 238 45.90 4.90 -16.79
C MET A 238 45.55 5.91 -17.89
N MET A 239 44.29 6.34 -18.02
CA MET A 239 43.92 7.42 -18.95
C MET A 239 44.52 8.79 -18.60
N LYS A 240 44.89 8.99 -17.33
CA LYS A 240 45.58 10.21 -16.86
C LYS A 240 47.09 10.14 -17.08
N ASP A 241 47.64 8.98 -17.39
CA ASP A 241 49.08 8.80 -17.66
C ASP A 241 49.45 9.49 -18.99
N PRO A 242 50.56 10.26 -19.04
CA PRO A 242 51.02 10.90 -20.28
C PRO A 242 51.19 9.93 -21.45
N ARG A 243 51.46 8.64 -21.19
CA ARG A 243 51.54 7.59 -22.22
C ARG A 243 50.23 7.37 -22.97
N PHE A 244 49.10 7.79 -22.41
CA PHE A 244 47.78 7.68 -23.05
C PHE A 244 47.44 8.90 -23.92
N ASN A 245 47.69 10.12 -23.43
CA ASN A 245 47.13 11.36 -23.99
C ASN A 245 48.14 12.42 -24.47
N ASP A 246 49.43 12.34 -24.13
CA ASP A 246 50.46 13.31 -24.55
C ASP A 246 51.06 12.90 -25.91
N PRO A 247 50.93 13.71 -26.98
CA PRO A 247 51.43 13.37 -28.32
C PRO A 247 52.93 13.06 -28.37
N SER A 248 53.74 13.60 -27.46
CA SER A 248 55.18 13.42 -27.42
C SER A 248 55.64 12.18 -26.64
N LYS A 249 54.76 11.62 -25.79
CA LYS A 249 55.04 10.48 -24.90
C LYS A 249 54.09 9.30 -25.10
N LYS A 250 53.21 9.39 -26.11
CA LYS A 250 52.18 8.40 -26.40
C LYS A 250 52.81 7.04 -26.70
N ASP A 251 52.34 6.03 -25.98
CA ASP A 251 52.72 4.64 -26.20
C ASP A 251 51.53 3.87 -26.81
N PRO A 252 51.61 3.46 -28.09
CA PRO A 252 50.53 2.72 -28.75
C PRO A 252 50.12 1.43 -28.04
N SER A 253 51.08 0.74 -27.42
CA SER A 253 50.81 -0.50 -26.68
C SER A 253 50.06 -0.23 -25.37
N PHE A 254 50.38 0.89 -24.72
CA PHE A 254 49.70 1.35 -23.51
C PHE A 254 48.26 1.78 -23.81
N VAL A 255 48.05 2.55 -24.88
CA VAL A 255 46.71 2.97 -25.33
C VAL A 255 45.85 1.76 -25.69
N LYS A 256 46.40 0.80 -26.44
CA LYS A 256 45.72 -0.43 -26.80
C LYS A 256 45.27 -1.20 -25.55
N LYS A 257 46.16 -1.34 -24.56
CA LYS A 257 45.84 -2.02 -23.29
C LYS A 257 44.72 -1.33 -22.50
N VAL A 258 44.68 0.00 -22.48
CA VAL A 258 43.60 0.75 -21.82
C VAL A 258 42.27 0.54 -22.56
N ASN A 259 42.29 0.59 -23.90
CA ASN A 259 41.08 0.40 -24.71
C ASN A 259 40.52 -1.02 -24.57
N GLU A 260 41.38 -2.05 -24.68
CA GLU A 260 40.98 -3.45 -24.48
C GLU A 260 40.41 -3.68 -23.07
N GLY A 261 40.94 -2.99 -22.05
CA GLY A 261 40.41 -3.03 -20.70
C GLY A 261 39.00 -2.43 -20.58
N PHE A 262 38.73 -1.31 -21.26
CA PHE A 262 37.39 -0.73 -21.29
C PHE A 262 36.40 -1.55 -22.13
N GLU A 263 36.82 -2.11 -23.27
CA GLU A 263 35.99 -3.00 -24.09
C GLU A 263 35.60 -4.28 -23.33
N LEU A 264 36.51 -4.81 -22.51
CA LEU A 264 36.24 -5.97 -21.67
C LEU A 264 35.22 -5.69 -20.56
N LEU A 265 35.27 -4.50 -19.95
CA LEU A 265 34.35 -4.10 -18.87
C LEU A 265 33.00 -3.58 -19.39
N TYR A 266 32.96 -3.06 -20.61
CA TYR A 266 31.77 -2.49 -21.24
C TYR A 266 31.61 -3.02 -22.67
N PRO A 267 31.20 -4.30 -22.85
CA PRO A 267 30.94 -4.86 -24.17
C PRO A 267 29.69 -4.22 -24.80
N GLY A 268 29.91 -3.14 -25.55
CA GLY A 268 28.93 -2.28 -26.23
C GLY A 268 29.65 -1.05 -26.80
N GLU A 269 28.99 -0.16 -27.55
CA GLU A 269 29.63 1.07 -28.12
C GLU A 269 30.03 2.08 -27.03
N TYR A 270 31.03 1.74 -26.21
CA TYR A 270 31.71 2.66 -25.34
C TYR A 270 32.91 3.25 -26.10
N ILE A 271 32.86 4.54 -26.39
CA ILE A 271 34.00 5.29 -26.94
C ILE A 271 34.68 6.00 -25.77
N PRO A 272 35.90 5.62 -25.37
CA PRO A 272 36.58 6.24 -24.24
C PRO A 272 36.76 7.75 -24.45
N GLY A 273 36.07 8.56 -23.64
CA GLY A 273 36.13 10.03 -23.69
C GLY A 273 34.83 10.74 -24.10
N SER A 274 33.77 10.02 -24.46
CA SER A 274 32.43 10.63 -24.51
C SER A 274 31.95 10.92 -23.09
N ARG A 275 31.61 12.19 -22.81
CA ARG A 275 30.83 12.52 -21.62
C ARG A 275 29.43 11.92 -21.80
N LEU A 276 28.88 11.41 -20.70
CA LEU A 276 27.46 11.03 -20.55
C LEU A 276 26.53 12.09 -21.16
#